data_AF-A0A7V2M1D8-F1
#
_entry.id   AF-A0A7V2M1D8-F1
#
_cell.length_a   1.000
_cell.length_b   1.000
_cell.length_c   1.000
_cell.angle_alpha   90.00
_cell.angle_beta   90.00
_cell.angle_gamma   90.00
#
_symmetry.space_group_name_H-M   'P 1'
#
loop_
_entity.id
_entity.type
_entity.pdbx_description
1 polymer ?
#
loop_
_entity_poly.entity_id
_entity_poly.type
_entity_poly.pdbx_seq_one_letter_code
_entity_poly.pdbx_strand_id
1 'polypeptide(L)'
;MKYGYYPGCSLERNAIAYQQSTMAIAKPLGIEFIEVEDWNCCGATEYFAIDALAAYALVGRNLALASQQKLNGDRNQLVAPCSACFLNLYKTDHYMAEDNKLNANVNEALAAGGLHYDPGTVKVRHLLDIIVNDIGYEAIAERVTKPLFNLRVAPYYGCMIVRPASIESFDNPEYPTSLDKLTHSLGAEVVDFPLKAHCCGGHMTQISENTALELIRRLLKNAADYDADMIVTLCPMCQLNLDAYQENVNKHFGTNFHIPVLYFTQLMGLAFGLSANNLGLGKEFINAKPALDKISSEPLKKQRRKKRPPKETLPMPTMPEES
;
A
#
# COMPACT_ATOMS: atom_id res chain seq x y z
N MET A 1 6.50 11.67 17.70
CA MET A 1 7.53 10.69 17.31
C MET A 1 8.18 11.14 16.03
N LYS A 2 9.50 11.00 15.90
CA LYS A 2 10.26 11.44 14.73
C LYS A 2 10.66 10.26 13.86
N TYR A 3 10.48 10.37 12.55
CA TYR A 3 10.90 9.36 11.58
C TYR A 3 11.69 10.02 10.45
N GLY A 4 12.77 9.38 10.00
CA GLY A 4 13.35 9.67 8.70
C GLY A 4 12.32 9.33 7.62
N TYR A 5 12.27 10.12 6.56
CA TYR A 5 11.23 10.05 5.54
C TYR A 5 11.81 10.02 4.14
N TYR A 6 11.37 9.03 3.36
CA TYR A 6 11.71 8.91 1.95
C TYR A 6 10.42 8.92 1.12
N PRO A 7 10.04 10.06 0.52
CA PRO A 7 8.80 10.15 -0.26
C PRO A 7 8.87 9.34 -1.56
N GLY A 8 10.06 9.23 -2.16
CA GLY A 8 10.25 8.69 -3.49
C GLY A 8 9.61 9.57 -4.58
N CYS A 9 9.81 9.17 -5.83
CA CYS A 9 9.46 10.00 -6.99
C CYS A 9 7.96 10.22 -7.19
N SER A 10 7.12 9.22 -6.88
CA SER A 10 5.68 9.30 -7.15
C SER A 10 4.97 10.32 -6.26
N LEU A 11 5.33 10.37 -4.98
CA LEU A 11 4.69 11.26 -4.00
C LEU A 11 4.97 12.75 -4.29
N GLU A 12 6.09 13.06 -4.95
CA GLU A 12 6.44 14.39 -5.45
C GLU A 12 5.69 14.82 -6.72
N ARG A 13 5.02 13.87 -7.40
CA ARG A 13 4.45 14.06 -8.74
C ARG A 13 3.06 13.42 -8.89
N ASN A 14 2.98 12.25 -9.51
CA ASN A 14 1.71 11.64 -9.92
C ASN A 14 0.84 11.17 -8.74
N ALA A 15 1.43 10.92 -7.57
CA ALA A 15 0.76 10.53 -6.34
C ALA A 15 0.79 11.63 -5.27
N ILE A 16 0.76 12.91 -5.68
CA ILE A 16 0.78 14.06 -4.76
C ILE A 16 -0.34 14.02 -3.71
N ALA A 17 -1.50 13.42 -4.01
CA ALA A 17 -2.58 13.23 -3.05
C ALA A 17 -2.15 12.31 -1.87
N TYR A 18 -1.28 11.35 -2.13
CA TYR A 18 -0.73 10.48 -1.11
C TYR A 18 0.24 11.22 -0.18
N GLN A 19 1.11 12.06 -0.75
CA GLN A 19 2.00 12.94 0.01
C GLN A 19 1.21 13.91 0.91
N GLN A 20 0.22 14.60 0.31
CA GLN A 20 -0.62 15.57 1.03
C GLN A 20 -1.34 14.91 2.20
N SER A 21 -2.01 13.78 1.96
CA SER A 21 -2.72 13.06 3.00
C SER A 21 -1.79 12.46 4.06
N THR A 22 -0.61 11.95 3.67
CA THR A 22 0.42 11.46 4.62
C THR A 22 0.86 12.57 5.59
N MET A 23 1.18 13.75 5.06
CA MET A 23 1.56 14.90 5.89
C MET A 23 0.39 15.43 6.73
N ALA A 24 -0.83 15.40 6.18
CA ALA A 24 -2.02 15.85 6.89
C ALA A 24 -2.35 14.98 8.11
N ILE A 25 -2.19 13.65 8.01
CA ILE A 25 -2.42 12.74 9.15
C ILE A 25 -1.25 12.71 10.15
N ALA A 26 -0.06 13.17 9.77
CA ALA A 26 1.09 13.17 10.69
C ALA A 26 0.83 14.02 11.94
N LYS A 27 0.24 15.21 11.78
CA LYS A 27 -0.10 16.11 12.89
C LYS A 27 -1.03 15.49 13.95
N PRO A 28 -2.23 14.97 13.62
CA PRO A 28 -3.09 14.34 14.62
C PRO A 28 -2.46 13.09 15.24
N LEU A 29 -1.59 12.37 14.52
CA LEU A 29 -0.86 11.22 15.04
C LEU A 29 0.37 11.61 15.89
N GLY A 30 0.72 12.90 15.95
CA GLY A 30 1.92 13.37 16.66
C GLY A 30 3.22 12.87 16.02
N ILE A 31 3.21 12.66 14.70
CA ILE A 31 4.36 12.22 13.90
C ILE A 31 5.02 13.45 13.26
N GLU A 32 6.35 13.45 13.28
CA GLU A 32 7.19 14.38 12.56
C GLU A 32 8.04 13.58 11.58
N PHE A 33 7.94 13.93 10.29
CA PHE A 33 8.73 13.34 9.22
C PHE A 33 9.89 14.28 8.87
N ILE A 34 11.09 13.73 8.83
CA ILE A 34 12.32 14.45 8.47
C ILE A 34 12.83 13.80 7.19
N GLU A 35 12.72 14.53 6.08
CA GLU A 35 13.06 14.01 4.76
C GLU A 35 14.57 13.80 4.60
N VAL A 36 14.96 12.72 3.92
CA VAL A 36 16.36 12.50 3.52
C VAL A 36 16.76 13.60 2.54
N GLU A 37 17.81 14.36 2.82
CA GLU A 37 18.26 15.35 1.84
C GLU A 37 18.97 14.67 0.66
N ASP A 38 18.74 15.18 -0.55
CA ASP A 38 19.37 14.74 -1.79
C ASP A 38 19.12 13.26 -2.15
N TRP A 39 17.95 12.71 -1.83
CA TRP A 39 17.57 11.35 -2.23
C TRP A 39 17.38 11.21 -3.76
N ASN A 40 17.55 10.00 -4.28
CA ASN A 40 17.25 9.64 -5.69
C ASN A 40 16.14 8.57 -5.79
N CYS A 41 15.57 8.38 -6.98
CA CYS A 41 14.55 7.35 -7.21
C CYS A 41 15.06 5.94 -6.85
N CYS A 42 14.18 5.10 -6.30
CA CYS A 42 14.50 3.71 -5.91
C CYS A 42 14.57 2.72 -7.09
N GLY A 43 14.41 3.19 -8.34
CA GLY A 43 14.45 2.36 -9.54
C GLY A 43 13.20 1.49 -9.77
N ALA A 44 12.20 1.55 -8.88
CA ALA A 44 10.99 0.73 -8.91
C ALA A 44 11.31 -0.75 -9.19
N THR A 45 10.54 -1.45 -10.02
CA THR A 45 10.80 -2.86 -10.36
C THR A 45 11.69 -3.04 -11.58
N GLU A 46 11.71 -2.05 -12.46
CA GLU A 46 12.25 -2.15 -13.81
C GLU A 46 13.76 -2.18 -13.77
N TYR A 47 14.37 -1.37 -12.91
CA TYR A 47 15.82 -1.22 -12.97
C TYR A 47 16.55 -2.49 -12.50
N PHE A 48 16.00 -3.18 -11.51
CA PHE A 48 16.49 -4.48 -11.06
C PHE A 48 16.44 -5.57 -12.14
N ALA A 49 15.52 -5.45 -13.10
CA ALA A 49 15.43 -6.40 -14.22
C ALA A 49 16.47 -6.12 -15.32
N ILE A 50 17.07 -4.92 -15.34
CA ILE A 50 18.07 -4.49 -16.33
C ILE A 50 19.48 -4.67 -15.78
N ASP A 51 19.76 -4.07 -14.63
CA ASP A 51 21.07 -4.14 -13.98
C ASP A 51 20.90 -4.14 -12.45
N ALA A 52 21.10 -5.31 -11.86
CA ALA A 52 20.93 -5.49 -10.42
C ALA A 52 21.93 -4.68 -9.60
N LEU A 53 23.21 -4.62 -10.00
CA LEU A 53 24.23 -3.91 -9.22
C LEU A 53 23.96 -2.41 -9.23
N ALA A 54 23.65 -1.85 -10.40
CA ALA A 54 23.32 -0.43 -10.50
C ALA A 54 22.04 -0.08 -9.72
N ALA A 55 21.03 -0.97 -9.74
CA ALA A 55 19.82 -0.79 -8.94
C ALA A 55 20.10 -0.83 -7.43
N TYR A 56 20.89 -1.80 -6.95
CA TYR A 56 21.31 -1.84 -5.54
C TYR A 56 22.15 -0.62 -5.15
N ALA A 57 23.03 -0.13 -6.02
CA ALA A 57 23.81 1.08 -5.76
C ALA A 57 22.93 2.34 -5.64
N LEU A 58 21.94 2.52 -6.53
CA LEU A 58 20.99 3.63 -6.44
C LEU A 58 20.19 3.61 -5.14
N VAL A 59 19.74 2.42 -4.71
CA VAL A 59 18.97 2.29 -3.47
C VAL A 59 19.87 2.43 -2.24
N GLY A 60 21.07 1.83 -2.30
CA GLY A 60 22.10 1.93 -1.26
C GLY A 60 22.53 3.36 -1.01
N ARG A 61 22.53 4.23 -2.03
CA ARG A 61 22.79 5.67 -1.88
C ARG A 61 21.80 6.33 -0.91
N ASN A 62 20.51 6.04 -1.05
CA ASN A 62 19.49 6.59 -0.14
C ASN A 62 19.65 6.06 1.29
N LEU A 63 20.03 4.79 1.45
CA LEU A 63 20.31 4.19 2.76
C LEU A 63 21.56 4.82 3.41
N ALA A 64 22.62 5.02 2.64
CA ALA A 64 23.84 5.71 3.08
C ALA A 64 23.54 7.14 3.56
N LEU A 65 22.78 7.90 2.76
CA LEU A 65 22.37 9.26 3.11
C LEU A 65 21.53 9.28 4.39
N ALA A 66 20.51 8.43 4.50
CA ALA A 66 19.69 8.33 5.70
C ALA A 66 20.52 7.98 6.95
N SER A 67 21.47 7.04 6.81
CA SER A 67 22.36 6.62 7.89
C SER A 67 23.29 7.74 8.36
N GLN A 68 23.88 8.48 7.42
CA GLN A 68 24.78 9.61 7.72
C GLN A 68 24.04 10.79 8.35
N GLN A 69 22.83 11.10 7.87
CA GLN A 69 22.05 12.25 8.32
C GLN A 69 21.40 12.03 9.69
N LYS A 70 21.27 10.77 10.18
CA LYS A 70 20.72 10.41 11.50
C LYS A 70 19.39 11.13 11.81
N LEU A 71 18.47 11.07 10.83
CA LEU A 71 17.27 11.90 10.75
C LEU A 71 16.38 11.85 12.00
N ASN A 72 16.42 10.76 12.76
CA ASN A 72 15.64 10.59 13.99
C ASN A 72 16.50 10.09 15.17
N GLY A 73 17.76 10.54 15.23
CA GLY A 73 18.71 10.19 16.28
C GLY A 73 19.07 8.70 16.24
N ASP A 74 19.25 8.09 17.41
CA ASP A 74 19.73 6.70 17.55
C ASP A 74 18.74 5.65 17.03
N ARG A 75 17.49 6.04 16.73
CA ARG A 75 16.49 5.11 16.18
C ARG A 75 16.77 4.73 14.72
N ASN A 76 17.44 5.63 13.99
CA ASN A 76 17.81 5.52 12.57
C ASN A 76 16.76 4.79 11.70
N GLN A 77 15.49 5.21 11.81
CA GLN A 77 14.40 4.60 11.06
C GLN A 77 14.05 5.43 9.84
N LEU A 78 13.88 4.76 8.70
CA LEU A 78 13.50 5.38 7.43
C LEU A 78 12.13 4.86 6.99
N VAL A 79 11.16 5.75 6.85
CA VAL A 79 9.79 5.45 6.46
C VAL A 79 9.59 5.76 4.98
N ALA A 80 9.08 4.78 4.25
CA ALA A 80 8.66 4.92 2.86
C ALA A 80 7.16 4.61 2.72
N PRO A 81 6.32 5.55 2.26
CA PRO A 81 4.89 5.27 2.02
C PRO A 81 4.63 4.45 0.76
N CYS A 82 5.51 4.53 -0.24
CA CYS A 82 5.38 3.75 -1.46
C CYS A 82 5.91 2.33 -1.24
N SER A 83 5.11 1.32 -1.60
CA SER A 83 5.47 -0.08 -1.41
C SER A 83 6.72 -0.53 -2.17
N ALA A 84 6.92 -0.02 -3.40
CA ALA A 84 8.13 -0.32 -4.16
C ALA A 84 9.37 0.31 -3.53
N CYS A 85 9.25 1.56 -3.06
CA CYS A 85 10.31 2.26 -2.34
C CYS A 85 10.70 1.51 -1.06
N PHE A 86 9.70 1.15 -0.25
CA PHE A 86 9.90 0.34 0.97
C PHE A 86 10.61 -0.97 0.65
N LEU A 87 10.07 -1.75 -0.30
CA LEU A 87 10.60 -3.07 -0.61
C LEU A 87 12.05 -3.00 -1.12
N ASN A 88 12.36 -2.04 -1.99
CA ASN A 88 13.70 -1.92 -2.54
C ASN A 88 14.72 -1.50 -1.48
N LEU A 89 14.39 -0.52 -0.64
CA LEU A 89 15.23 -0.11 0.49
C LEU A 89 15.49 -1.30 1.42
N TYR A 90 14.42 -2.01 1.80
CA TYR A 90 14.49 -3.15 2.70
C TYR A 90 15.30 -4.32 2.12
N LYS A 91 15.06 -4.69 0.85
CA LYS A 91 15.83 -5.74 0.16
C LYS A 91 17.29 -5.38 -0.02
N THR A 92 17.59 -4.12 -0.33
CA THR A 92 18.98 -3.68 -0.52
C THR A 92 19.75 -3.80 0.79
N ASP A 93 19.16 -3.32 1.90
CA ASP A 93 19.74 -3.49 3.23
C ASP A 93 19.98 -4.98 3.56
N HIS A 94 18.94 -5.80 3.40
CA HIS A 94 18.98 -7.22 3.71
C HIS A 94 20.01 -7.99 2.87
N TYR A 95 20.00 -7.85 1.54
CA TYR A 95 20.91 -8.60 0.68
C TYR A 95 22.35 -8.10 0.75
N MET A 96 22.58 -6.81 1.05
CA MET A 96 23.92 -6.33 1.39
C MET A 96 24.42 -6.91 2.72
N ALA A 97 23.55 -7.31 3.64
CA ALA A 97 23.92 -8.01 4.87
C ALA A 97 24.27 -9.49 4.62
N GLU A 98 23.56 -10.14 3.71
CA GLU A 98 23.70 -11.58 3.43
C GLU A 98 24.84 -11.89 2.44
N ASP A 99 25.06 -11.03 1.44
CA ASP A 99 26.06 -11.25 0.38
C ASP A 99 27.21 -10.23 0.48
N ASN A 100 28.34 -10.68 1.02
CA ASN A 100 29.56 -9.88 1.15
C ASN A 100 30.09 -9.36 -0.19
N LYS A 101 29.90 -10.09 -1.30
CA LYS A 101 30.34 -9.65 -2.63
C LYS A 101 29.44 -8.53 -3.15
N LEU A 102 28.13 -8.68 -3.00
CA LEU A 102 27.18 -7.61 -3.32
C LEU A 102 27.49 -6.36 -2.49
N ASN A 103 27.70 -6.53 -1.17
CA ASN A 103 28.07 -5.44 -0.27
C ASN A 103 29.30 -4.67 -0.76
N ALA A 104 30.39 -5.39 -1.07
CA ALA A 104 31.63 -4.79 -1.52
C ALA A 104 31.45 -4.02 -2.84
N ASN A 105 30.77 -4.61 -3.82
CA ASN A 105 30.53 -3.97 -5.12
C ASN A 105 29.63 -2.73 -5.00
N VAL A 106 28.59 -2.78 -4.16
CA VAL A 106 27.72 -1.62 -3.92
C VAL A 106 28.53 -0.52 -3.23
N ASN A 107 29.31 -0.84 -2.20
CA ASN A 107 30.13 0.15 -1.51
C ASN A 107 31.26 0.73 -2.39
N GLU A 108 31.81 -0.03 -3.34
CA GLU A 108 32.71 0.51 -4.37
C GLU A 108 32.01 1.58 -5.23
N ALA A 109 30.79 1.32 -5.68
CA ALA A 109 30.00 2.29 -6.43
C ALA A 109 29.64 3.53 -5.59
N LEU A 110 29.27 3.34 -4.31
CA LEU A 110 28.97 4.44 -3.38
C LEU A 110 30.19 5.31 -3.08
N ALA A 111 31.38 4.71 -3.00
CA ALA A 111 32.62 5.42 -2.74
C ALA A 111 32.94 6.47 -3.83
N ALA A 112 32.52 6.24 -5.07
CA ALA A 112 32.64 7.23 -6.15
C ALA A 112 31.87 8.54 -5.86
N GLY A 113 30.82 8.47 -5.02
CA GLY A 113 30.06 9.62 -4.51
C GLY A 113 30.44 10.04 -3.09
N GLY A 114 31.52 9.51 -2.51
CA GLY A 114 31.92 9.78 -1.12
C GLY A 114 30.99 9.16 -0.08
N LEU A 115 30.23 8.12 -0.44
CA LEU A 115 29.27 7.45 0.43
C LEU A 115 29.75 6.04 0.78
N HIS A 116 29.25 5.52 1.90
CA HIS A 116 29.42 4.15 2.35
C HIS A 116 28.17 3.75 3.13
N TYR A 117 27.74 2.49 3.00
CA TYR A 117 26.62 1.95 3.74
C TYR A 117 26.98 0.63 4.44
N ASP A 118 26.82 0.64 5.76
CA ASP A 118 26.86 -0.58 6.57
C ASP A 118 25.43 -1.12 6.71
N PRO A 119 25.14 -2.34 6.21
CA PRO A 119 23.80 -2.90 6.27
C PRO A 119 23.35 -3.13 7.71
N GLY A 120 22.05 -2.97 7.96
CA GLY A 120 21.44 -2.98 9.29
C GLY A 120 21.56 -1.66 10.05
N THR A 121 22.27 -0.66 9.53
CA THR A 121 22.36 0.65 10.23
C THR A 121 21.05 1.42 10.17
N VAL A 122 20.25 1.28 9.11
CA VAL A 122 18.96 1.95 8.95
C VAL A 122 17.82 0.95 9.04
N LYS A 123 16.87 1.18 9.95
CA LYS A 123 15.65 0.37 10.02
C LYS A 123 14.61 0.90 9.04
N VAL A 124 14.49 0.25 7.88
CA VAL A 124 13.50 0.58 6.86
C VAL A 124 12.10 0.11 7.29
N ARG A 125 11.10 0.99 7.24
CA ARG A 125 9.71 0.69 7.61
C ARG A 125 8.74 1.22 6.55
N HIS A 126 7.63 0.52 6.37
CA HIS A 126 6.53 1.04 5.55
C HIS A 126 5.65 2.01 6.38
N LEU A 127 4.98 2.97 5.73
CA LEU A 127 4.11 3.91 6.45
C LEU A 127 2.97 3.19 7.22
N LEU A 128 2.35 2.17 6.61
CA LEU A 128 1.31 1.37 7.28
C LEU A 128 1.83 0.73 8.55
N ASP A 129 3.06 0.21 8.52
CA ASP A 129 3.68 -0.51 9.64
C ASP A 129 3.84 0.41 10.86
N ILE A 130 4.43 1.61 10.69
CA ILE A 130 4.56 2.54 11.82
C ILE A 130 3.20 3.01 12.33
N ILE A 131 2.19 3.13 11.46
CA ILE A 131 0.84 3.53 11.86
C ILE A 131 0.20 2.44 12.73
N VAL A 132 0.24 1.17 12.32
CA VAL A 132 -0.46 0.11 13.05
C VAL A 132 0.32 -0.44 14.24
N ASN A 133 1.65 -0.47 14.17
CA ASN A 133 2.49 -1.10 15.19
C ASN A 133 3.10 -0.11 16.19
N ASP A 134 3.41 1.12 15.78
CA ASP A 134 3.99 2.12 16.69
C ASP A 134 2.89 3.03 17.29
N ILE A 135 1.83 3.38 16.53
CA ILE A 135 0.69 4.14 17.07
C ILE A 135 -0.35 3.21 17.69
N GLY A 136 -0.73 2.13 16.99
CA GLY A 136 -1.75 1.18 17.44
C GLY A 136 -3.17 1.53 17.01
N TYR A 137 -4.01 0.51 16.84
CA TYR A 137 -5.39 0.66 16.38
C TYR A 137 -6.27 1.43 17.36
N GLU A 138 -6.06 1.24 18.67
CA GLU A 138 -6.82 1.89 19.74
C GLU A 138 -6.59 3.39 19.73
N ALA A 139 -5.32 3.82 19.68
CA ALA A 139 -4.95 5.23 19.60
C ALA A 139 -5.45 5.90 18.29
N ILE A 140 -5.52 5.14 17.19
CA ILE A 140 -6.13 5.63 15.95
C ILE A 140 -7.63 5.82 16.12
N ALA A 141 -8.33 4.85 16.73
CA ALA A 141 -9.77 4.92 16.97
C ALA A 141 -10.14 6.11 17.88
N GLU A 142 -9.33 6.42 18.89
CA GLU A 142 -9.50 7.60 19.75
C GLU A 142 -9.43 8.95 19.01
N ARG A 143 -8.76 8.99 17.85
CA ARG A 143 -8.64 10.19 17.01
C ARG A 143 -9.74 10.31 15.97
N VAL A 144 -10.59 9.30 15.83
CA VAL A 144 -11.71 9.32 14.88
C VAL A 144 -12.78 10.28 15.38
N THR A 145 -13.00 11.37 14.63
CA THR A 145 -14.06 12.35 14.90
C THR A 145 -15.24 12.20 13.94
N LYS A 146 -15.02 11.59 12.78
CA LYS A 146 -16.04 11.30 11.77
C LYS A 146 -15.94 9.83 11.34
N PRO A 147 -16.53 8.89 12.10
CA PRO A 147 -16.51 7.49 11.73
C PRO A 147 -17.05 7.27 10.31
N LEU A 148 -16.42 6.36 9.58
CA LEU A 148 -16.72 6.11 8.17
C LEU A 148 -17.85 5.08 7.99
N PHE A 149 -18.88 5.16 8.83
CA PHE A 149 -19.96 4.19 8.80
C PHE A 149 -20.65 4.15 7.44
N ASN A 150 -21.06 2.94 7.03
CA ASN A 150 -21.76 2.63 5.78
C ASN A 150 -20.91 2.70 4.51
N LEU A 151 -19.60 2.96 4.64
CA LEU A 151 -18.66 2.87 3.54
C LEU A 151 -18.08 1.46 3.47
N ARG A 152 -18.35 0.74 2.38
CA ARG A 152 -17.80 -0.59 2.09
C ARG A 152 -16.46 -0.46 1.37
N VAL A 153 -15.38 -0.81 2.04
CA VAL A 153 -14.01 -0.63 1.54
C VAL A 153 -13.39 -1.97 1.23
N ALA A 154 -12.76 -2.09 0.06
CA ALA A 154 -11.86 -3.19 -0.30
C ALA A 154 -10.40 -2.79 -0.01
N PRO A 155 -9.78 -3.33 1.06
CA PRO A 155 -8.38 -3.05 1.39
C PRO A 155 -7.45 -3.77 0.41
N TYR A 156 -6.70 -3.01 -0.39
CA TYR A 156 -5.77 -3.54 -1.38
C TYR A 156 -4.32 -3.22 -1.02
N TYR A 157 -3.64 -4.23 -0.48
CA TYR A 157 -2.24 -4.17 -0.02
C TYR A 157 -1.28 -4.15 -1.21
N GLY A 158 -1.68 -4.76 -2.32
CA GLY A 158 -0.76 -5.10 -3.39
C GLY A 158 0.26 -6.14 -2.91
N CYS A 159 1.29 -6.37 -3.73
CA CYS A 159 2.23 -7.47 -3.50
C CYS A 159 3.44 -7.08 -2.64
N MET A 160 3.86 -5.82 -2.64
CA MET A 160 5.24 -5.45 -2.24
C MET A 160 5.45 -5.16 -0.75
N ILE A 161 4.40 -4.98 0.05
CA ILE A 161 4.57 -4.72 1.49
C ILE A 161 4.54 -5.98 2.36
N VAL A 162 4.07 -7.10 1.81
CA VAL A 162 3.92 -8.37 2.53
C VAL A 162 4.75 -9.50 1.93
N ARG A 163 5.47 -9.23 0.82
CA ARG A 163 6.37 -10.17 0.15
C ARG A 163 7.73 -9.51 -0.10
N PRO A 164 8.82 -10.28 -0.14
CA PRO A 164 8.89 -11.75 -0.14
C PRO A 164 8.68 -12.38 1.25
N ALA A 165 8.06 -13.57 1.29
CA ALA A 165 7.81 -14.29 2.55
C ALA A 165 9.10 -14.79 3.24
N SER A 166 10.23 -14.82 2.53
CA SER A 166 11.53 -15.22 3.05
C SER A 166 12.18 -14.16 3.95
N ILE A 167 11.66 -12.94 3.95
CA ILE A 167 12.18 -11.84 4.77
C ILE A 167 11.08 -11.43 5.76
N GLU A 168 11.46 -11.04 6.97
CA GLU A 168 10.53 -10.70 8.04
C GLU A 168 9.54 -9.61 7.59
N SER A 169 8.25 -9.91 7.68
CA SER A 169 7.16 -9.01 7.30
C SER A 169 6.31 -8.69 8.53
N PHE A 170 5.86 -7.44 8.63
CA PHE A 170 4.97 -7.00 9.72
C PHE A 170 3.53 -7.55 9.59
N ASP A 171 3.21 -8.19 8.47
CA ASP A 171 1.92 -8.82 8.21
C ASP A 171 2.07 -10.13 7.41
N ASN A 172 1.00 -10.91 7.32
CA ASN A 172 1.01 -12.20 6.65
C ASN A 172 1.15 -12.03 5.11
N PRO A 173 2.10 -12.73 4.45
CA PRO A 173 2.32 -12.64 3.00
C PRO A 173 1.13 -13.02 2.10
N GLU A 174 0.25 -13.89 2.58
CA GLU A 174 -0.87 -14.44 1.80
C GLU A 174 -2.21 -13.87 2.28
N TYR A 175 -2.38 -13.70 3.58
CA TYR A 175 -3.62 -13.25 4.21
C TYR A 175 -3.39 -12.04 5.13
N PRO A 176 -2.94 -10.89 4.60
CA PRO A 176 -2.65 -9.75 5.44
C PRO A 176 -3.93 -9.14 6.02
N THR A 177 -3.84 -8.58 7.23
CA THR A 177 -4.99 -8.05 7.98
C THR A 177 -4.80 -6.66 8.57
N SER A 178 -3.62 -6.05 8.44
CA SER A 178 -3.31 -4.77 9.08
C SER A 178 -4.12 -3.61 8.52
N LEU A 179 -4.25 -3.53 7.19
CA LEU A 179 -5.11 -2.52 6.55
C LEU A 179 -6.59 -2.80 6.82
N ASP A 180 -6.99 -4.06 6.98
CA ASP A 180 -8.38 -4.47 7.30
C ASP A 180 -8.74 -3.96 8.71
N LYS A 181 -7.89 -4.26 9.70
CA LYS A 181 -8.04 -3.80 11.09
C LYS A 181 -7.99 -2.28 11.18
N LEU A 182 -7.08 -1.64 10.43
CA LEU A 182 -7.00 -0.18 10.35
C LEU A 182 -8.32 0.39 9.81
N THR A 183 -8.78 -0.10 8.66
CA THR A 183 -10.03 0.34 8.03
C THR A 183 -11.22 0.16 8.96
N HIS A 184 -11.27 -0.94 9.71
CA HIS A 184 -12.30 -1.19 10.71
C HIS A 184 -12.23 -0.19 11.88
N SER A 185 -11.03 0.14 12.37
CA SER A 185 -10.84 1.14 13.44
C SER A 185 -11.31 2.54 13.06
N LEU A 186 -11.36 2.85 11.75
CA LEU A 186 -11.91 4.11 11.22
C LEU A 186 -13.45 4.10 11.11
N GLY A 187 -14.10 2.98 11.41
CA GLY A 187 -15.55 2.82 11.34
C GLY A 187 -16.10 2.34 9.99
N ALA A 188 -15.24 2.06 9.00
CA ALA A 188 -15.67 1.53 7.70
C ALA A 188 -15.98 0.02 7.74
N GLU A 189 -16.80 -0.44 6.80
CA GLU A 189 -17.06 -1.86 6.58
C GLU A 189 -15.99 -2.43 5.63
N VAL A 190 -15.21 -3.39 6.10
CA VAL A 190 -14.25 -4.11 5.25
C VAL A 190 -15.00 -5.21 4.49
N VAL A 191 -14.99 -5.12 3.16
CA VAL A 191 -15.51 -6.22 2.34
C VAL A 191 -14.50 -7.37 2.31
N ASP A 192 -15.02 -8.60 2.18
CA ASP A 192 -14.18 -9.77 1.99
C ASP A 192 -13.52 -9.69 0.60
N PHE A 193 -12.26 -9.25 0.53
CA PHE A 193 -11.54 -9.02 -0.72
C PHE A 193 -10.38 -10.03 -0.86
N PRO A 194 -10.63 -11.23 -1.41
CA PRO A 194 -9.64 -12.29 -1.52
C PRO A 194 -8.38 -11.90 -2.30
N LEU A 195 -8.52 -10.99 -3.28
CA LEU A 195 -7.40 -10.58 -4.13
C LEU A 195 -6.55 -9.45 -3.53
N LYS A 196 -6.68 -9.17 -2.23
CA LYS A 196 -6.04 -8.03 -1.55
C LYS A 196 -4.51 -7.94 -1.67
N ALA A 197 -3.82 -9.06 -1.88
CA ALA A 197 -2.36 -9.12 -2.08
C ALA A 197 -1.94 -9.52 -3.52
N HIS A 198 -2.89 -9.63 -4.45
CA HIS A 198 -2.57 -9.96 -5.85
C HIS A 198 -1.92 -8.78 -6.58
N CYS A 199 -1.16 -9.06 -7.64
CA CYS A 199 -0.46 -8.04 -8.41
C CYS A 199 -1.42 -7.16 -9.22
N CYS A 200 -1.23 -5.84 -9.20
CA CYS A 200 -1.97 -4.87 -10.03
C CYS A 200 -1.45 -4.76 -11.47
N GLY A 201 -0.38 -5.49 -11.79
CA GLY A 201 0.31 -5.40 -13.07
C GLY A 201 1.46 -4.40 -13.12
N GLY A 202 1.67 -3.52 -12.13
CA GLY A 202 2.79 -2.57 -12.16
C GLY A 202 2.92 -1.81 -13.50
N HIS A 203 4.10 -1.79 -14.09
CA HIS A 203 4.34 -1.15 -15.40
C HIS A 203 3.94 -2.00 -16.62
N MET A 204 3.24 -3.13 -16.43
CA MET A 204 2.78 -3.97 -17.54
C MET A 204 1.84 -3.24 -18.49
N THR A 205 1.18 -2.15 -18.07
CA THR A 205 0.36 -1.31 -18.96
C THR A 205 1.18 -0.70 -20.11
N GLN A 206 2.50 -0.55 -19.95
CA GLN A 206 3.42 -0.12 -21.01
C GLN A 206 4.07 -1.29 -21.77
N ILE A 207 4.26 -2.43 -21.10
CA ILE A 207 5.04 -3.57 -21.63
C ILE A 207 4.15 -4.59 -22.36
N SER A 208 3.02 -4.96 -21.75
CA SER A 208 2.03 -5.88 -22.30
C SER A 208 0.65 -5.47 -21.81
N GLU A 209 0.03 -4.56 -22.56
CA GLU A 209 -1.25 -3.94 -22.20
C GLU A 209 -2.34 -4.99 -21.91
N ASN A 210 -2.52 -5.98 -22.78
CA ASN A 210 -3.54 -7.04 -22.59
C ASN A 210 -3.37 -7.79 -21.25
N THR A 211 -2.12 -8.10 -20.88
CA THR A 211 -1.82 -8.76 -19.59
C THR A 211 -2.16 -7.85 -18.43
N ALA A 212 -1.80 -6.57 -18.52
CA ALA A 212 -2.08 -5.60 -17.48
C ALA A 212 -3.59 -5.38 -17.29
N LEU A 213 -4.32 -5.18 -18.39
CA LEU A 213 -5.78 -4.96 -18.34
C LEU A 213 -6.49 -6.17 -17.75
N GLU A 214 -6.05 -7.40 -18.03
CA GLU A 214 -6.62 -8.60 -17.40
C GLU A 214 -6.35 -8.66 -15.88
N LEU A 215 -5.13 -8.30 -15.43
CA LEU A 215 -4.81 -8.24 -14.00
C LEU A 215 -5.65 -7.18 -13.27
N ILE A 216 -5.76 -5.99 -13.86
CA ILE A 216 -6.58 -4.88 -13.34
C ILE A 216 -8.05 -5.29 -13.29
N ARG A 217 -8.58 -5.88 -14.38
CA ARG A 217 -9.97 -6.35 -14.47
C ARG A 217 -10.30 -7.33 -13.34
N ARG A 218 -9.42 -8.28 -13.02
CA ARG A 218 -9.67 -9.25 -11.94
C ARG A 218 -9.88 -8.56 -10.60
N LEU A 219 -9.05 -7.55 -10.29
CA LEU A 219 -9.15 -6.79 -9.06
C LEU A 219 -10.44 -5.94 -9.01
N LEU A 220 -10.73 -5.21 -10.08
CA LEU A 220 -11.95 -4.39 -10.19
C LEU A 220 -13.22 -5.25 -10.14
N LYS A 221 -13.23 -6.36 -10.88
CA LYS A 221 -14.34 -7.30 -10.86
C LYS A 221 -14.55 -7.89 -9.48
N ASN A 222 -13.48 -8.29 -8.78
CA ASN A 222 -13.62 -8.83 -7.43
C ASN A 222 -14.13 -7.78 -6.44
N ALA A 223 -13.69 -6.52 -6.54
CA ALA A 223 -14.25 -5.44 -5.74
C ALA A 223 -15.75 -5.21 -6.04
N ALA A 224 -16.14 -5.23 -7.32
CA ALA A 224 -17.53 -5.10 -7.75
C ALA A 224 -18.42 -6.26 -7.28
N ASP A 225 -17.96 -7.51 -7.42
CA ASP A 225 -18.70 -8.72 -7.02
C ASP A 225 -18.99 -8.77 -5.51
N TYR A 226 -18.20 -8.04 -4.70
CA TYR A 226 -18.36 -7.92 -3.26
C TYR A 226 -18.96 -6.56 -2.85
N ASP A 227 -19.60 -5.87 -3.78
CA ASP A 227 -20.15 -4.50 -3.69
C ASP A 227 -19.29 -3.54 -2.85
N ALA A 228 -17.99 -3.48 -3.16
CA ALA A 228 -17.14 -2.44 -2.60
C ALA A 228 -17.57 -1.08 -3.14
N ASP A 229 -17.71 -0.10 -2.26
CA ASP A 229 -17.93 1.30 -2.64
C ASP A 229 -16.63 1.94 -3.13
N MET A 230 -15.49 1.45 -2.65
CA MET A 230 -14.17 1.90 -3.06
C MET A 230 -13.08 0.87 -2.80
N ILE A 231 -11.95 1.04 -3.48
CA ILE A 231 -10.70 0.34 -3.16
C ILE A 231 -9.78 1.31 -2.42
N VAL A 232 -9.13 0.83 -1.36
CA VAL A 232 -8.13 1.61 -0.62
C VAL A 232 -6.79 0.93 -0.73
N THR A 233 -5.78 1.67 -1.18
CA THR A 233 -4.44 1.15 -1.40
C THR A 233 -3.38 1.98 -0.69
N LEU A 234 -2.15 1.49 -0.76
CA LEU A 234 -0.96 2.03 -0.12
C LEU A 234 0.23 2.15 -1.09
N CYS A 235 0.01 1.85 -2.38
CA CYS A 235 1.02 1.89 -3.42
C CYS A 235 0.58 2.84 -4.54
N PRO A 236 1.38 3.87 -4.88
CA PRO A 236 1.13 4.75 -6.03
C PRO A 236 0.86 4.01 -7.35
N MET A 237 1.64 2.97 -7.65
CA MET A 237 1.46 2.18 -8.87
C MET A 237 0.18 1.36 -8.87
N CYS A 238 -0.23 0.85 -7.71
CA CYS A 238 -1.51 0.17 -7.56
C CYS A 238 -2.68 1.12 -7.81
N GLN A 239 -2.60 2.33 -7.24
CA GLN A 239 -3.61 3.36 -7.44
C GLN A 239 -3.70 3.76 -8.92
N LEU A 240 -2.56 4.06 -9.56
CA LEU A 240 -2.53 4.42 -10.99
C LEU A 240 -3.20 3.36 -11.86
N ASN A 241 -2.85 2.09 -11.66
CA ASN A 241 -3.39 0.99 -12.46
C ASN A 241 -4.88 0.76 -12.22
N LEU A 242 -5.32 0.80 -10.97
CA LEU A 242 -6.72 0.55 -10.64
C LEU A 242 -7.63 1.75 -10.87
N ASP A 243 -7.11 2.97 -10.90
CA ASP A 243 -7.88 4.21 -11.05
C ASP A 243 -7.89 4.69 -12.51
N ALA A 244 -6.71 4.95 -13.09
CA ALA A 244 -6.60 5.59 -14.40
C ALA A 244 -7.00 4.68 -15.57
N TYR A 245 -6.80 3.36 -15.44
CA TYR A 245 -7.03 2.41 -16.53
C TYR A 245 -8.42 1.75 -16.51
N GLN A 246 -9.34 2.16 -15.65
CA GLN A 246 -10.69 1.56 -15.62
C GLN A 246 -11.42 1.72 -16.95
N GLU A 247 -11.30 2.87 -17.62
CA GLU A 247 -11.90 3.05 -18.94
C GLU A 247 -11.33 2.09 -19.99
N ASN A 248 -10.01 1.86 -19.97
CA ASN A 248 -9.36 0.91 -20.87
C ASN A 248 -9.87 -0.51 -20.62
N VAL A 249 -10.00 -0.90 -19.35
CA VAL A 249 -10.58 -2.20 -18.95
C VAL A 249 -12.04 -2.32 -19.42
N ASN A 250 -12.84 -1.28 -19.19
CA ASN A 250 -14.24 -1.23 -19.58
C ASN A 250 -14.41 -1.42 -21.09
N LYS A 251 -13.63 -0.67 -21.89
CA LYS A 251 -13.63 -0.77 -23.35
C LYS A 251 -13.15 -2.14 -23.84
N HIS A 252 -12.07 -2.66 -23.27
CA HIS A 252 -11.46 -3.91 -23.72
C HIS A 252 -12.31 -5.15 -23.42
N PHE A 253 -12.98 -5.19 -22.26
CA PHE A 253 -13.73 -6.37 -21.80
C PHE A 253 -15.25 -6.22 -21.82
N GLY A 254 -15.79 -5.09 -22.30
CA GLY A 254 -17.23 -4.81 -22.27
C GLY A 254 -17.77 -4.72 -20.84
N THR A 255 -17.00 -4.12 -19.92
CA THR A 255 -17.38 -3.94 -18.51
C THR A 255 -17.70 -2.47 -18.21
N ASN A 256 -18.16 -2.15 -17.00
CA ASN A 256 -18.60 -0.80 -16.63
C ASN A 256 -18.21 -0.41 -15.19
N PHE A 257 -16.97 -0.73 -14.80
CA PHE A 257 -16.44 -0.39 -13.49
C PHE A 257 -16.26 1.12 -13.32
N HIS A 258 -16.66 1.63 -12.16
CA HIS A 258 -16.52 3.02 -11.73
C HIS A 258 -16.24 3.05 -10.22
N ILE A 259 -15.22 2.29 -9.79
CA ILE A 259 -14.92 2.10 -8.36
C ILE A 259 -13.78 3.05 -7.99
N PRO A 260 -13.99 4.09 -7.17
CA PRO A 260 -12.93 5.01 -6.81
C PRO A 260 -11.80 4.31 -6.04
N VAL A 261 -10.55 4.75 -6.28
CA VAL A 261 -9.35 4.19 -5.65
C VAL A 261 -8.59 5.28 -4.91
N LEU A 262 -8.58 5.21 -3.58
CA LEU A 262 -7.91 6.18 -2.73
C LEU A 262 -6.76 5.57 -1.93
N TYR A 263 -5.91 6.43 -1.38
CA TYR A 263 -4.88 6.02 -0.43
C TYR A 263 -5.45 5.87 0.98
N PHE A 264 -4.93 4.93 1.76
CA PHE A 264 -5.40 4.69 3.13
C PHE A 264 -5.24 5.90 4.05
N THR A 265 -4.24 6.75 3.80
CA THR A 265 -4.01 8.02 4.51
C THR A 265 -5.11 9.04 4.24
N GLN A 266 -5.72 9.03 3.04
CA GLN A 266 -6.88 9.87 2.74
C GLN A 266 -8.09 9.40 3.55
N LEU A 267 -8.28 8.08 3.65
CA LEU A 267 -9.35 7.49 4.47
C LEU A 267 -9.17 7.84 5.95
N MET A 268 -7.96 7.71 6.49
CA MET A 268 -7.64 8.11 7.86
C MET A 268 -7.91 9.60 8.09
N GLY A 269 -7.48 10.46 7.17
CA GLY A 269 -7.70 11.90 7.29
C GLY A 269 -9.18 12.29 7.28
N LEU A 270 -10.00 11.61 6.46
CA LEU A 270 -11.46 11.77 6.48
C LEU A 270 -12.04 11.41 7.86
N ALA A 271 -11.60 10.28 8.41
CA ALA A 271 -12.04 9.81 9.72
C ALA A 271 -11.62 10.74 10.88
N PHE A 272 -10.46 11.39 10.75
CA PHE A 272 -9.99 12.43 11.68
C PHE A 272 -10.67 13.78 11.49
N GLY A 273 -11.55 13.91 10.48
CA GLY A 273 -12.31 15.13 10.23
C GLY A 273 -11.56 16.21 9.45
N LEU A 274 -10.45 15.86 8.79
CA LEU A 274 -9.68 16.78 7.96
C LEU A 274 -10.45 17.15 6.67
N SER A 275 -10.13 18.30 6.09
CA SER A 275 -10.80 18.79 4.88
C SER A 275 -10.37 18.01 3.64
N ALA A 276 -11.28 17.84 2.68
CA ALA A 276 -11.01 17.15 1.42
C ALA A 276 -9.79 17.73 0.67
N ASN A 277 -9.61 19.05 0.71
CA ASN A 277 -8.48 19.74 0.09
C ASN A 277 -7.13 19.35 0.72
N ASN A 278 -7.06 19.26 2.06
CA ASN A 278 -5.84 18.85 2.75
C ASN A 278 -5.46 17.39 2.45
N LEU A 279 -6.44 16.57 2.07
CA LEU A 279 -6.27 15.16 1.75
C LEU A 279 -6.05 14.91 0.25
N GLY A 280 -6.06 15.97 -0.58
CA GLY A 280 -5.93 15.84 -2.02
C GLY A 280 -7.05 15.02 -2.68
N LEU A 281 -8.26 15.01 -2.08
CA LEU A 281 -9.44 14.40 -2.69
C LEU A 281 -9.91 15.23 -3.89
N GLY A 282 -10.44 14.57 -4.92
CA GLY A 282 -10.77 15.15 -6.22
C GLY A 282 -9.61 15.12 -7.22
N LYS A 283 -8.49 14.49 -6.87
CA LYS A 283 -7.35 14.27 -7.78
C LYS A 283 -7.33 12.87 -8.39
N GLU A 284 -8.16 11.97 -7.86
CA GLU A 284 -8.43 10.66 -8.44
C GLU A 284 -9.09 10.77 -9.82
N PHE A 285 -8.86 9.78 -10.68
CA PHE A 285 -9.46 9.71 -12.01
C PHE A 285 -10.94 9.31 -11.94
N ILE A 286 -11.27 8.35 -11.07
CA ILE A 286 -12.65 7.94 -10.81
C ILE A 286 -13.17 8.67 -9.57
N ASN A 287 -14.11 9.60 -9.78
CA ASN A 287 -14.67 10.46 -8.75
C ASN A 287 -15.10 9.67 -7.49
N ALA A 288 -14.48 9.98 -6.34
CA ALA A 288 -14.79 9.32 -5.08
C ALA A 288 -16.07 9.83 -4.40
N LYS A 289 -16.60 10.99 -4.80
CA LYS A 289 -17.74 11.63 -4.14
C LYS A 289 -18.97 10.71 -3.97
N PRO A 290 -19.42 9.94 -4.98
CA PRO A 290 -20.57 9.06 -4.81
C PRO A 290 -20.38 7.97 -3.74
N ALA A 291 -19.15 7.52 -3.53
CA ALA A 291 -18.82 6.59 -2.46
C ALA A 291 -18.77 7.31 -1.11
N LEU A 292 -18.12 8.48 -1.05
CA LEU A 292 -17.98 9.27 0.17
C LEU A 292 -19.32 9.83 0.69
N ASP A 293 -20.27 10.15 -0.18
CA ASP A 293 -21.61 10.64 0.19
C ASP A 293 -22.44 9.56 0.92
N LYS A 294 -22.01 8.29 0.92
CA LYS A 294 -22.63 7.20 1.70
C LYS A 294 -22.25 7.24 3.19
N ILE A 295 -21.17 7.93 3.55
CA ILE A 295 -20.70 8.03 4.93
C ILE A 295 -21.76 8.71 5.77
N SER A 296 -22.06 8.14 6.94
CA SER A 296 -22.98 8.77 7.89
C SER A 296 -22.44 8.73 9.33
N SER A 297 -22.99 9.58 10.19
CA SER A 297 -22.61 9.64 11.60
C SER A 297 -23.12 8.47 12.43
N GLU A 298 -24.09 7.69 11.93
CA GLU A 298 -24.67 6.56 12.64
C GLU A 298 -24.46 5.25 11.86
N PRO A 299 -24.11 4.13 12.54
CA PRO A 299 -24.04 2.85 11.86
C PRO A 299 -25.43 2.44 11.36
N LEU A 300 -25.54 2.04 10.09
CA LEU A 300 -26.76 1.40 9.60
C LEU A 300 -27.10 0.22 10.52
N LYS A 301 -28.37 0.16 10.99
CA LYS A 301 -28.90 -1.02 11.67
C LYS A 301 -28.72 -2.20 10.73
N LYS A 302 -27.74 -3.07 10.98
CA LYS A 302 -27.49 -4.28 10.19
C LYS A 302 -28.82 -5.00 10.02
N GLN A 303 -29.34 -4.99 8.79
CA GLN A 303 -30.45 -5.88 8.46
C GLN A 303 -29.95 -7.28 8.74
N ARG A 304 -30.61 -8.00 9.67
CA ARG A 304 -30.28 -9.40 9.96
C ARG A 304 -30.17 -10.11 8.62
N ARG A 305 -28.96 -10.56 8.26
CA ARG A 305 -28.75 -11.42 7.09
C ARG A 305 -29.86 -12.48 7.14
N LYS A 306 -30.69 -12.59 6.09
CA LYS A 306 -31.67 -13.68 6.00
C LYS A 306 -30.90 -14.95 6.33
N LYS A 307 -31.34 -15.69 7.37
CA LYS A 307 -30.74 -16.97 7.73
C LYS A 307 -30.59 -17.76 6.44
N ARG A 308 -29.36 -18.16 6.10
CA ARG A 308 -29.15 -19.13 5.03
C ARG A 308 -30.10 -20.30 5.33
N PRO A 309 -30.94 -20.75 4.38
CA PRO A 309 -31.72 -21.95 4.60
C PRO A 309 -30.77 -23.08 5.04
N PRO A 310 -31.20 -23.99 5.93
CA PRO A 310 -30.36 -25.09 6.37
C PRO A 310 -29.77 -25.78 5.14
N LYS A 311 -28.46 -26.06 5.17
CA LYS A 311 -27.87 -26.95 4.17
C LYS A 311 -28.58 -28.30 4.32
N GLU A 312 -29.54 -28.59 3.46
CA GLU A 312 -29.75 -29.98 3.07
C GLU A 312 -28.38 -30.44 2.56
N THR A 313 -27.75 -31.32 3.32
CA THR A 313 -26.49 -31.94 2.95
C THR A 313 -26.67 -32.54 1.57
N LEU A 314 -25.85 -32.11 0.60
CA LEU A 314 -25.78 -32.77 -0.69
C LEU A 314 -25.57 -34.27 -0.43
N PRO A 315 -26.38 -35.17 -1.02
CA PRO A 315 -26.22 -36.59 -0.78
C PRO A 315 -24.80 -37.00 -1.21
N MET A 316 -24.10 -37.72 -0.33
CA MET A 316 -22.82 -38.34 -0.67
C MET A 316 -23.01 -39.25 -1.88
N PRO A 317 -22.16 -39.15 -2.91
CA PRO A 317 -22.17 -40.13 -4.01
C PRO A 317 -21.85 -41.51 -3.44
N THR A 318 -22.76 -42.47 -3.63
CA THR A 318 -22.47 -43.88 -3.35
C THR A 318 -21.62 -44.44 -4.49
N MET A 319 -20.42 -44.90 -4.17
CA MET A 319 -19.57 -45.64 -5.11
C MET A 319 -20.27 -46.97 -5.48
N PRO A 320 -20.31 -47.37 -6.76
CA PRO A 320 -20.77 -48.71 -7.13
C PRO A 320 -19.86 -49.76 -6.50
N GLU A 321 -20.45 -50.76 -5.85
CA GLU A 321 -19.71 -51.94 -5.39
C GLU A 321 -19.15 -52.69 -6.62
N GLU A 322 -17.84 -52.90 -6.63
CA GLU A 322 -17.16 -53.68 -7.67
C GLU A 322 -17.68 -55.13 -7.66
N SER A 323 -18.27 -55.56 -8.78
CA SER A 323 -18.69 -56.94 -9.03
C SER A 323 -17.62 -57.74 -9.74
#